data_AF-A0A3M9ZIJ1-F1
#
_entry.id   AF-A0A3M9ZIJ1-F1
#
_cell.length_a   1.000
_cell.length_b   1.000
_cell.length_c   1.000
_cell.angle_alpha   90.00
_cell.angle_beta   90.00
_cell.angle_gamma   90.00
#
_symmetry.space_group_name_H-M   'P 1'
#
loop_
_entity.id
_entity.type
_entity.pdbx_description
1 polymer ?
#
loop_
_entity_poly.entity_id
_entity_poly.type
_entity_poly.pdbx_seq_one_letter_code
_entity_poly.pdbx_strand_id
1 'polypeptide(L)'
;MKQDCARPGGAPGEARVTHMPIARSRHGGESGQAWDPMEPLSMGGNGNAHGAPSYAQEARGRPERTGTLFRFVNYLHRMGVLKDSDTLDSLEVQQALQKYAYIAKRVGMNLDYTFKFLDVGAFSVDIGMDIYRRCCAKGGTEPFEGDPGASRAFLEIVRGRDIEWLEAATLAMDGRHGGETRDEFAERAKRENLSCGRDTAVDAFDHVMSCVGRLESWR
;
A
#
# COMPACT_ATOMS: atom_id res chain seq x y z
N MET A 1 15.73 56.09 -21.35
CA MET A 1 17.12 55.79 -21.77
C MET A 1 17.39 54.35 -21.36
N LYS A 2 17.11 53.38 -22.25
CA LYS A 2 18.09 52.67 -23.12
C LYS A 2 19.28 52.08 -22.35
N GLN A 3 19.29 50.76 -22.17
CA GLN A 3 20.37 49.93 -22.70
C GLN A 3 19.98 48.44 -22.66
N ASP A 4 19.77 47.91 -23.86
CA ASP A 4 19.82 46.49 -24.20
C ASP A 4 21.24 45.95 -24.00
N CYS A 5 21.35 44.66 -23.66
CA CYS A 5 22.43 43.81 -24.17
C CYS A 5 21.98 42.33 -24.23
N ALA A 6 22.37 41.71 -25.35
CA ALA A 6 21.86 40.49 -25.94
C ALA A 6 22.42 39.17 -25.37
N ARG A 7 21.75 38.07 -25.79
CA ARG A 7 22.11 36.63 -25.67
C ARG A 7 23.42 36.27 -26.41
N PRO A 8 24.00 35.07 -26.21
CA PRO A 8 23.65 33.88 -27.03
C PRO A 8 23.50 32.60 -26.18
N GLY A 9 22.79 31.53 -26.53
CA GLY A 9 22.80 30.79 -27.80
C GLY A 9 23.59 29.48 -27.60
N GLY A 10 22.96 28.44 -27.03
CA GLY A 10 23.55 27.11 -26.84
C GLY A 10 22.69 26.04 -27.53
N ALA A 11 23.29 25.35 -28.49
CA ALA A 11 22.66 24.37 -29.37
C ALA A 11 22.34 23.03 -28.67
N PRO A 12 21.36 22.25 -29.17
CA PRO A 12 21.06 20.91 -28.68
C PRO A 12 22.08 19.88 -29.20
N GLY A 13 22.66 19.11 -28.27
CA GLY A 13 23.57 18.01 -28.58
C GLY A 13 22.83 16.82 -29.21
N GLU A 14 23.42 16.30 -30.28
CA GLU A 14 22.97 15.15 -31.06
C GLU A 14 22.94 13.87 -30.21
N ALA A 15 21.79 13.21 -30.18
CA ALA A 15 21.64 11.88 -29.59
C ALA A 15 22.21 10.82 -30.55
N ARG A 16 23.33 10.20 -30.17
CA ARG A 16 23.86 8.99 -30.83
C ARG A 16 22.96 7.79 -30.49
N VAL A 17 22.24 7.31 -31.49
CA VAL A 17 21.53 6.01 -31.46
C VAL A 17 22.54 4.90 -31.74
N THR A 18 22.94 4.17 -30.72
CA THR A 18 23.67 2.91 -30.87
C THR A 18 22.68 1.77 -31.09
N HIS A 19 22.66 1.24 -32.31
CA HIS A 19 22.00 -0.02 -32.67
C HIS A 19 22.63 -1.20 -31.90
N MET A 20 21.84 -1.88 -31.08
CA MET A 20 22.19 -3.22 -30.58
C MET A 20 21.74 -4.30 -31.59
N PRO A 21 22.57 -5.32 -31.87
CA PRO A 21 22.17 -6.45 -32.70
C PRO A 21 21.25 -7.40 -31.93
N ILE A 22 20.10 -7.72 -32.54
CA ILE A 22 19.16 -8.75 -32.08
C ILE A 22 19.76 -10.11 -32.41
N ALA A 23 20.22 -10.83 -31.40
CA ALA A 23 20.59 -12.24 -31.51
C ALA A 23 19.32 -13.09 -31.72
N ARG A 24 19.23 -13.73 -32.90
CA ARG A 24 18.24 -14.77 -33.19
C ARG A 24 18.71 -16.07 -32.55
N SER A 25 18.01 -16.53 -31.51
CA SER A 25 18.05 -17.94 -31.10
C SER A 25 16.94 -18.72 -31.79
N ARG A 26 17.33 -19.71 -32.59
CA ARG A 26 16.51 -20.83 -33.05
C ARG A 26 17.02 -22.11 -32.39
N HIS A 27 16.11 -23.07 -32.26
CA HIS A 27 16.26 -24.45 -31.76
C HIS A 27 16.02 -24.61 -30.25
N GLY A 28 15.18 -25.55 -29.78
CA GLY A 28 14.41 -26.58 -30.47
C GLY A 28 13.65 -27.48 -29.48
N GLY A 29 12.88 -28.44 -30.01
CA GLY A 29 12.38 -29.68 -29.38
C GLY A 29 11.34 -29.49 -28.27
N GLU A 30 10.06 -29.78 -28.49
CA GLU A 30 9.47 -31.12 -28.48
C GLU A 30 9.94 -32.02 -27.32
N SER A 31 9.13 -32.08 -26.27
CA SER A 31 8.70 -33.35 -25.67
C SER A 31 7.45 -33.08 -24.83
N GLY A 32 6.30 -33.52 -25.35
CA GLY A 32 5.09 -33.66 -24.58
C GLY A 32 5.28 -34.80 -23.58
N GLN A 33 5.26 -34.48 -22.30
CA GLN A 33 4.98 -35.45 -21.26
C GLN A 33 3.53 -35.24 -20.81
N ALA A 34 2.72 -36.24 -21.14
CA ALA A 34 1.36 -36.39 -20.65
C ALA A 34 1.42 -36.45 -19.11
N TRP A 35 0.67 -35.58 -18.47
CA TRP A 35 0.45 -35.64 -17.03
C TRP A 35 -0.61 -36.71 -16.77
N ASP A 36 -0.20 -37.82 -16.18
CA ASP A 36 -1.14 -38.80 -15.62
C ASP A 36 -1.95 -38.13 -14.50
N PRO A 37 -3.29 -38.16 -14.54
CA PRO A 37 -4.09 -37.67 -13.43
C PRO A 37 -3.92 -38.61 -12.23
N MET A 38 -3.23 -38.15 -11.20
CA MET A 38 -3.21 -38.84 -9.91
C MET A 38 -4.64 -39.01 -9.40
N GLU A 39 -5.00 -40.25 -9.07
CA GLU A 39 -6.24 -40.56 -8.38
C GLU A 39 -6.35 -39.76 -7.08
N PRO A 40 -7.51 -39.17 -6.77
CA PRO A 40 -7.70 -38.48 -5.51
C PRO A 40 -7.73 -39.51 -4.38
N LEU A 41 -6.69 -39.47 -3.54
CA LEU A 41 -6.68 -40.12 -2.24
C LEU A 41 -7.88 -39.64 -1.42
N SER A 42 -8.85 -40.53 -1.27
CA SER A 42 -10.01 -40.34 -0.40
C SER A 42 -9.55 -40.30 1.07
N MET A 43 -9.29 -39.09 1.56
CA MET A 43 -9.07 -38.83 2.98
C MET A 43 -10.43 -38.68 3.66
N GLY A 44 -10.84 -39.73 4.36
CA GLY A 44 -11.88 -39.62 5.37
C GLY A 44 -11.44 -38.66 6.48
N GLY A 45 -12.09 -37.50 6.55
CA GLY A 45 -11.85 -36.48 7.56
C GLY A 45 -13.13 -36.17 8.33
N ASN A 46 -13.34 -36.87 9.44
CA ASN A 46 -14.21 -36.42 10.52
C ASN A 46 -13.48 -35.29 11.26
N GLY A 47 -14.05 -34.08 11.33
CA GLY A 47 -13.46 -33.00 12.11
C GLY A 47 -14.28 -31.71 12.06
N ASN A 48 -14.96 -31.39 13.15
CA ASN A 48 -15.39 -30.04 13.51
C ASN A 48 -14.25 -29.03 13.32
N ALA A 49 -14.47 -27.89 12.67
CA ALA A 49 -13.96 -26.56 13.05
C ALA A 49 -14.17 -25.52 11.94
N HIS A 50 -14.76 -24.38 12.31
CA HIS A 50 -14.59 -23.04 11.73
C HIS A 50 -14.36 -22.95 10.22
N GLY A 51 -15.47 -22.83 9.48
CA GLY A 51 -15.47 -22.66 8.02
C GLY A 51 -14.62 -21.47 7.58
N ALA A 52 -13.48 -21.77 6.95
CA ALA A 52 -12.85 -20.85 6.03
C ALA A 52 -13.91 -20.41 5.00
N PRO A 53 -14.04 -19.10 4.71
CA PRO A 53 -15.00 -18.64 3.71
C PRO A 53 -14.74 -19.39 2.40
N SER A 54 -15.82 -19.93 1.82
CA SER A 54 -15.74 -20.60 0.52
C SER A 54 -15.12 -19.62 -0.48
N TYR A 55 -14.16 -20.09 -1.29
CA TYR A 55 -13.55 -19.31 -2.38
C TYR A 55 -14.59 -18.60 -3.28
N ALA A 56 -15.81 -19.13 -3.35
CA ALA A 56 -16.93 -18.53 -4.09
C ALA A 56 -17.52 -17.27 -3.43
N GLN A 57 -17.48 -17.13 -2.09
CA GLN A 57 -17.90 -15.92 -1.38
C GLN A 57 -16.83 -14.82 -1.49
N GLU A 58 -15.55 -15.16 -1.37
CA GLU A 58 -14.44 -14.22 -1.59
C GLU A 58 -14.46 -13.65 -3.02
N ALA A 59 -14.88 -14.44 -4.00
CA ALA A 59 -15.01 -13.99 -5.38
C ALA A 59 -16.15 -12.97 -5.58
N ARG A 60 -17.23 -13.02 -4.78
CA ARG A 60 -18.40 -12.14 -4.93
C ARG A 60 -18.19 -10.75 -4.33
N GLY A 61 -17.44 -10.63 -3.23
CA GLY A 61 -17.12 -9.35 -2.60
C GLY A 61 -15.93 -8.62 -3.24
N ARG A 62 -15.09 -9.34 -3.99
CA ARG A 62 -13.85 -8.80 -4.55
C ARG A 62 -14.05 -7.57 -5.47
N PRO A 63 -14.99 -7.54 -6.43
CA PRO A 63 -15.18 -6.36 -7.28
C PRO A 63 -15.49 -5.09 -6.48
N GLU A 64 -16.33 -5.22 -5.44
CA GLU A 64 -16.72 -4.14 -4.53
C GLU A 64 -15.52 -3.65 -3.72
N ARG A 65 -14.77 -4.59 -3.11
CA ARG A 65 -13.52 -4.30 -2.38
C ARG A 65 -12.50 -3.58 -3.28
N THR A 66 -12.29 -4.08 -4.49
CA THR A 66 -11.43 -3.44 -5.49
C THR A 66 -11.97 -2.05 -5.83
N GLY A 67 -13.29 -1.88 -6.01
CA GLY A 67 -13.94 -0.59 -6.20
C GLY A 67 -13.64 0.41 -5.08
N THR A 68 -13.77 -0.01 -3.82
CA THR A 68 -13.42 0.80 -2.64
C THR A 68 -11.94 1.21 -2.65
N LEU A 69 -11.02 0.29 -2.99
CA LEU A 69 -9.60 0.62 -3.11
C LEU A 69 -9.35 1.71 -4.17
N PHE A 70 -9.97 1.64 -5.35
CA PHE A 70 -9.78 2.67 -6.38
C PHE A 70 -10.45 4.00 -6.04
N ARG A 71 -11.58 3.99 -5.31
CA ARG A 71 -12.13 5.22 -4.73
C ARG A 71 -11.18 5.83 -3.70
N PHE A 72 -10.52 5.00 -2.89
CA PHE A 72 -9.48 5.44 -1.98
C PHE A 72 -8.29 6.06 -2.70
N VAL A 73 -7.77 5.41 -3.75
CA VAL A 73 -6.69 5.96 -4.59
C VAL A 73 -7.10 7.32 -5.17
N ASN A 74 -8.31 7.43 -5.73
CA ASN A 74 -8.83 8.71 -6.24
C ASN A 74 -8.92 9.78 -5.14
N TYR A 75 -9.36 9.41 -3.94
CA TYR A 75 -9.35 10.30 -2.78
C TYR A 75 -7.93 10.78 -2.45
N LEU A 76 -6.92 9.91 -2.46
CA LEU A 76 -5.53 10.29 -2.20
C LEU A 76 -5.00 11.31 -3.21
N HIS A 77 -5.34 11.16 -4.50
CA HIS A 77 -5.01 12.17 -5.52
C HIS A 77 -5.74 13.50 -5.26
N ARG A 78 -7.06 13.47 -5.04
CA ARG A 78 -7.84 14.69 -4.75
C ARG A 78 -7.33 15.47 -3.54
N MET A 79 -6.84 14.76 -2.52
CA MET A 79 -6.32 15.38 -1.31
C MET A 79 -4.82 15.71 -1.38
N GLY A 80 -4.15 15.49 -2.52
CA GLY A 80 -2.74 15.78 -2.74
C GLY A 80 -1.80 14.89 -1.91
N VAL A 81 -2.24 13.70 -1.51
CA VAL A 81 -1.38 12.69 -0.86
C VAL A 81 -0.59 11.92 -1.92
N LEU A 82 -1.25 11.55 -3.02
CA LEU A 82 -0.60 11.06 -4.23
C LEU A 82 -0.55 12.19 -5.26
N LYS A 83 0.55 12.31 -5.99
CA LYS A 83 0.73 13.25 -7.10
C LYS A 83 0.13 12.66 -8.38
N ASP A 84 -0.22 13.51 -9.35
CA ASP A 84 -0.73 13.05 -10.65
C ASP A 84 0.30 12.20 -11.42
N SER A 85 1.60 12.37 -11.12
CA SER A 85 2.69 11.55 -11.66
C SER A 85 2.79 10.16 -11.04
N ASP A 86 2.13 9.92 -9.90
CA ASP A 86 2.27 8.68 -9.16
C ASP A 86 1.40 7.59 -9.80
N THR A 87 2.06 6.59 -10.39
CA THR A 87 1.37 5.48 -11.05
C THR A 87 1.35 4.26 -10.15
N LEU A 88 0.23 3.54 -10.15
CA LEU A 88 0.11 2.27 -9.42
C LEU A 88 0.99 1.15 -9.98
N ASP A 89 1.67 1.36 -11.11
CA ASP A 89 2.65 0.42 -11.65
C ASP A 89 4.03 0.59 -10.98
N SER A 90 4.26 1.70 -10.25
CA SER A 90 5.47 1.93 -9.45
C SER A 90 5.43 1.13 -8.15
N LEU A 91 6.49 0.38 -7.88
CA LEU A 91 6.64 -0.37 -6.63
C LEU A 91 6.56 0.53 -5.39
N GLU A 92 7.19 1.71 -5.44
CA GLU A 92 7.18 2.68 -4.34
C GLU A 92 5.77 3.18 -4.04
N VAL A 93 4.99 3.48 -5.08
CA VAL A 93 3.59 3.92 -4.92
C VAL A 93 2.72 2.78 -4.38
N GLN A 94 2.93 1.54 -4.84
CA GLN A 94 2.23 0.36 -4.29
C GLN A 94 2.59 0.12 -2.83
N GLN A 95 3.85 0.32 -2.44
CA GLN A 95 4.28 0.21 -1.05
C GLN A 95 3.60 1.28 -0.20
N ALA A 96 3.69 2.56 -0.59
CA ALA A 96 3.04 3.67 0.12
C ALA A 96 1.52 3.46 0.25
N LEU A 97 0.86 3.00 -0.82
CA LEU A 97 -0.59 2.73 -0.83
C LEU A 97 -1.00 1.70 0.22
N GLN A 98 -0.20 0.66 0.45
CA GLN A 98 -0.49 -0.33 1.50
C GLN A 98 -0.42 0.28 2.90
N LYS A 99 0.53 1.19 3.13
CA LYS A 99 0.63 1.92 4.40
C LYS A 99 -0.54 2.88 4.58
N TYR A 100 -0.88 3.64 3.54
CA TYR A 100 -2.07 4.51 3.54
C TYR A 100 -3.35 3.72 3.83
N ALA A 101 -3.54 2.57 3.19
CA ALA A 101 -4.71 1.73 3.40
C ALA A 101 -4.79 1.20 4.84
N TYR A 102 -3.67 0.78 5.42
CA TYR A 102 -3.64 0.36 6.82
C TYR A 102 -3.98 1.50 7.78
N ILE A 103 -3.38 2.69 7.61
CA ILE A 103 -3.63 3.86 8.45
C ILE A 103 -5.11 4.27 8.32
N ALA A 104 -5.64 4.33 7.10
CA ALA A 104 -7.06 4.62 6.86
C ALA A 104 -7.98 3.61 7.59
N LYS A 105 -7.65 2.31 7.51
CA LYS A 105 -8.37 1.27 8.24
C LYS A 105 -8.36 1.50 9.75
N ARG A 106 -7.21 1.85 10.32
CA ARG A 106 -7.05 2.08 11.77
C ARG A 106 -7.78 3.31 12.28
N VAL A 107 -7.96 4.35 11.46
CA VAL A 107 -8.75 5.53 11.86
C VAL A 107 -10.25 5.38 11.60
N GLY A 108 -10.70 4.27 10.99
CA GLY A 108 -12.12 3.92 10.89
C GLY A 108 -12.66 3.74 9.46
N MET A 109 -11.82 3.81 8.42
CA MET A 109 -12.27 3.45 7.08
C MET A 109 -12.46 1.93 6.97
N ASN A 110 -13.62 1.47 6.50
CA ASN A 110 -13.83 0.05 6.27
C ASN A 110 -13.10 -0.41 5.00
N LEU A 111 -11.93 -1.01 5.18
CA LEU A 111 -11.15 -1.67 4.15
C LEU A 111 -11.08 -3.16 4.47
N ASP A 112 -11.70 -3.97 3.62
CA ASP A 112 -11.77 -5.44 3.74
C ASP A 112 -10.47 -6.12 3.29
N TYR A 113 -9.34 -5.59 3.77
CA TYR A 113 -8.00 -6.11 3.54
C TYR A 113 -7.40 -6.65 4.83
N THR A 114 -6.75 -7.81 4.73
CA THR A 114 -5.91 -8.34 5.79
C THR A 114 -4.50 -7.78 5.63
N PHE A 115 -3.91 -7.37 6.76
CA PHE A 115 -2.56 -6.83 6.80
C PHE A 115 -1.65 -7.76 7.60
N LYS A 116 -0.41 -7.89 7.12
CA LYS A 116 0.70 -8.50 7.83
C LYS A 116 1.73 -7.41 8.13
N PHE A 117 2.47 -7.60 9.21
CA PHE A 117 3.55 -6.72 9.63
C PHE A 117 4.89 -7.39 9.36
N LEU A 118 5.75 -6.65 8.68
CA LEU A 118 7.17 -6.93 8.51
C LEU A 118 7.95 -5.74 9.08
N ASP A 119 9.27 -5.79 9.01
CA ASP A 119 10.15 -4.70 9.50
C ASP A 119 9.90 -3.36 8.79
N VAL A 120 9.26 -3.40 7.61
CA VAL A 120 8.85 -2.25 6.76
C VAL A 120 7.36 -1.91 6.90
N GLY A 121 6.79 -2.17 8.08
CA GLY A 121 5.41 -1.84 8.42
C GLY A 121 4.35 -2.70 7.71
N ALA A 122 3.15 -2.12 7.55
CA ALA A 122 1.99 -2.85 7.05
C ALA A 122 2.13 -3.25 5.57
N PHE A 123 1.69 -4.48 5.27
CA PHE A 123 1.66 -5.06 3.93
C PHE A 123 0.41 -5.92 3.72
N SER A 124 -0.17 -5.89 2.52
CA SER A 124 -1.32 -6.70 2.12
C SER A 124 -1.14 -7.26 0.72
N VAL A 125 -1.07 -8.59 0.62
CA VAL A 125 -1.04 -9.32 -0.67
C VAL A 125 -2.30 -9.00 -1.50
N ASP A 126 -3.44 -8.90 -0.84
CA ASP A 126 -4.74 -8.64 -1.48
C ASP A 126 -4.78 -7.28 -2.17
N ILE A 127 -4.19 -6.24 -1.58
CA ILE A 127 -4.08 -4.93 -2.23
C ILE A 127 -3.24 -5.06 -3.50
N GLY A 128 -2.08 -5.73 -3.42
CA GLY A 128 -1.23 -5.97 -4.59
C GLY A 128 -2.00 -6.66 -5.71
N MET A 129 -2.71 -7.75 -5.41
CA MET A 129 -3.54 -8.46 -6.40
C MET A 129 -4.64 -7.58 -7.01
N ASP A 130 -5.33 -6.78 -6.19
CA ASP A 130 -6.44 -5.95 -6.64
C ASP A 130 -5.97 -4.78 -7.51
N ILE A 131 -4.74 -4.26 -7.29
CA ILE A 131 -4.09 -3.28 -8.18
C ILE A 131 -3.93 -3.85 -9.60
N TYR A 132 -3.41 -5.08 -9.73
CA TYR A 132 -3.27 -5.75 -11.03
C TYR A 132 -4.61 -6.10 -11.69
N ARG A 133 -5.69 -6.19 -10.90
CA ARG A 133 -7.05 -6.51 -11.37
C ARG A 133 -7.94 -5.27 -11.46
N ARG A 134 -7.37 -4.08 -11.68
CA ARG A 134 -8.12 -2.82 -11.76
C ARG A 134 -9.31 -2.82 -12.73
N CYS A 135 -9.24 -3.58 -13.82
CA CYS A 135 -10.33 -3.72 -14.78
C CYS A 135 -11.57 -4.45 -14.23
N CYS A 136 -11.44 -5.13 -13.09
CA CYS A 136 -12.53 -5.83 -12.40
C CYS A 136 -13.21 -4.97 -11.33
N ALA A 137 -12.74 -3.73 -11.08
CA ALA A 137 -13.31 -2.84 -10.08
C ALA A 137 -14.76 -2.46 -10.42
N LYS A 138 -15.68 -2.63 -9.46
CA LYS A 138 -17.09 -2.23 -9.58
C LYS A 138 -17.60 -1.75 -8.23
N GLY A 139 -18.51 -0.76 -8.23
CA GLY A 139 -19.10 -0.26 -6.99
C GLY A 139 -18.08 0.40 -6.06
N GLY A 140 -18.12 0.04 -4.78
CA GLY A 140 -17.22 0.50 -3.73
C GLY A 140 -17.83 1.62 -2.88
N THR A 141 -17.37 1.68 -1.63
CA THR A 141 -17.71 2.71 -0.65
C THR A 141 -16.84 3.96 -0.81
N GLU A 142 -17.41 5.14 -0.55
CA GLU A 142 -16.64 6.38 -0.54
C GLU A 142 -15.73 6.44 0.71
N PRO A 143 -14.45 6.81 0.56
CA PRO A 143 -13.53 6.92 1.69
C PRO A 143 -14.02 7.93 2.73
N PHE A 144 -14.07 7.49 4.00
CA PHE A 144 -14.48 8.30 5.15
C PHE A 144 -15.89 8.89 5.04
N GLU A 145 -16.79 8.25 4.28
CA GLU A 145 -18.18 8.67 4.17
C GLU A 145 -18.82 8.74 5.57
N GLY A 146 -19.35 9.93 5.92
CA GLY A 146 -19.97 10.18 7.22
C GLY A 146 -19.02 10.42 8.40
N ASP A 147 -17.68 10.33 8.21
CA ASP A 147 -16.69 10.57 9.27
C ASP A 147 -15.59 11.55 8.83
N PRO A 148 -15.87 12.88 8.79
CA PRO A 148 -14.87 13.89 8.45
C PRO A 148 -13.74 13.98 9.47
N GLY A 149 -13.96 13.53 10.71
CA GLY A 149 -12.94 13.44 11.74
C GLY A 149 -11.87 12.42 11.37
N ALA A 150 -12.28 11.21 10.96
CA ALA A 150 -11.37 10.17 10.51
C ALA A 150 -10.58 10.59 9.25
N SER A 151 -11.26 11.23 8.29
CA SER A 151 -10.59 11.80 7.12
C SER A 151 -9.50 12.81 7.50
N ARG A 152 -9.78 13.71 8.45
CA ARG A 152 -8.80 14.70 8.92
C ARG A 152 -7.63 14.03 9.64
N ALA A 153 -7.90 13.12 10.59
CA ALA A 153 -6.87 12.41 11.32
C ALA A 153 -5.96 11.63 10.36
N PHE A 154 -6.54 10.93 9.37
CA PHE A 154 -5.80 10.26 8.31
C PHE A 154 -4.83 11.22 7.60
N LEU A 155 -5.32 12.36 7.10
CA LEU A 155 -4.52 13.31 6.33
C LEU A 155 -3.41 13.95 7.17
N GLU A 156 -3.66 14.25 8.44
CA GLU A 156 -2.65 14.76 9.38
C GLU A 156 -1.51 13.75 9.58
N ILE A 157 -1.79 12.45 9.51
CA ILE A 157 -0.78 11.40 9.65
C ILE A 157 0.05 11.23 8.37
N VAL A 158 -0.57 11.30 7.18
CA VAL A 158 0.07 10.85 5.93
C VAL A 158 0.55 11.94 4.99
N ARG A 159 0.01 13.16 5.05
CA ARG A 159 0.27 14.17 4.01
C ARG A 159 1.71 14.68 4.08
N GLY A 160 2.40 14.67 2.93
CA GLY A 160 3.76 15.18 2.79
C GLY A 160 4.82 14.34 3.49
N ARG A 161 4.50 13.08 3.81
CA ARG A 161 5.37 12.14 4.51
C ARG A 161 6.03 11.18 3.54
N ASP A 162 7.26 10.78 3.83
CA ASP A 162 8.01 9.82 3.05
C ASP A 162 7.69 8.38 3.47
N ILE A 163 8.28 7.41 2.77
CA ILE A 163 8.03 6.00 3.03
C ILE A 163 8.49 5.57 4.43
N GLU A 164 9.65 6.05 4.90
CA GLU A 164 10.20 5.72 6.23
C GLU A 164 9.23 6.16 7.34
N TRP A 165 8.68 7.38 7.23
CA TRP A 165 7.63 7.85 8.13
C TRP A 165 6.39 6.96 8.10
N LEU A 166 5.93 6.56 6.90
CA LEU A 166 4.73 5.74 6.77
C LEU A 166 4.92 4.35 7.37
N GLU A 167 6.10 3.76 7.21
CA GLU A 167 6.47 2.48 7.85
C GLU A 167 6.38 2.61 9.38
N ALA A 168 7.04 3.63 9.95
CA ALA A 168 7.00 3.94 11.37
C ALA A 168 5.56 4.17 11.87
N ALA A 169 4.77 4.96 11.15
CA ALA A 169 3.38 5.27 11.50
C ALA A 169 2.50 4.02 11.51
N THR A 170 2.69 3.08 10.57
CA THR A 170 1.93 1.82 10.60
C THR A 170 2.30 0.94 11.79
N LEU A 171 3.58 0.90 12.17
CA LEU A 171 4.03 0.14 13.34
C LEU A 171 3.55 0.76 14.65
N ALA A 172 3.51 2.10 14.73
CA ALA A 172 2.97 2.82 15.89
C ALA A 172 1.46 2.60 16.06
N MET A 173 0.70 2.62 14.95
CA MET A 173 -0.72 2.29 14.93
C MET A 173 -0.98 0.84 15.41
N ASP A 174 -0.13 -0.10 15.00
CA ASP A 174 -0.25 -1.50 15.43
C ASP A 174 0.09 -1.68 16.91
N GLY A 175 1.19 -1.07 17.36
CA GLY A 175 1.61 -1.04 18.76
C GLY A 175 0.52 -0.50 19.68
N ARG A 176 -0.05 0.67 19.35
CA ARG A 176 -1.19 1.25 20.08
C ARG A 176 -2.35 0.28 20.19
N HIS A 177 -2.69 -0.40 19.10
CA HIS A 177 -3.79 -1.37 19.11
C HIS A 177 -3.49 -2.57 20.02
N GLY A 178 -2.22 -2.94 20.15
CA GLY A 178 -1.73 -3.93 21.11
C GLY A 178 -1.58 -3.42 22.55
N GLY A 179 -1.85 -2.13 22.81
CA GLY A 179 -1.67 -1.52 24.13
C GLY A 179 -0.23 -1.13 24.47
N GLU A 180 0.65 -1.09 23.47
CA GLU A 180 2.06 -0.75 23.62
C GLU A 180 2.23 0.72 24.03
N THR A 181 3.06 0.95 25.04
CA THR A 181 3.46 2.29 25.46
C THR A 181 4.53 2.87 24.53
N ARG A 182 4.73 4.19 24.63
CA ARG A 182 5.79 4.90 23.88
C ARG A 182 7.18 4.30 24.10
N ASP A 183 7.52 3.99 25.35
CA ASP A 183 8.85 3.49 25.70
C ASP A 183 9.06 2.05 25.21
N GLU A 184 8.02 1.21 25.31
CA GLU A 184 8.04 -0.15 24.73
C GLU A 184 8.22 -0.09 23.22
N PHE A 185 7.49 0.80 22.54
CA PHE A 185 7.63 1.02 21.11
C PHE A 185 9.04 1.48 20.73
N ALA A 186 9.63 2.41 21.49
CA ALA A 186 10.97 2.91 21.23
C ALA A 186 12.06 1.83 21.43
N GLU A 187 11.89 0.95 22.41
CA GLU A 187 12.78 -0.19 22.63
C GLU A 187 12.59 -1.28 21.57
N ARG A 188 11.35 -1.53 21.13
CA ARG A 188 11.06 -2.42 20.01
C ARG A 188 11.69 -1.93 18.72
N ALA A 189 11.52 -0.65 18.40
CA ALA A 189 12.10 -0.01 17.22
C ALA A 189 13.63 -0.17 17.18
N LYS A 190 14.27 -0.02 18.33
CA LYS A 190 15.71 -0.23 18.50
C LYS A 190 16.12 -1.70 18.35
N ARG A 191 15.38 -2.62 18.98
CA ARG A 191 15.70 -4.06 18.98
C ARG A 191 15.54 -4.69 17.61
N GLU A 192 14.49 -4.32 16.90
CA GLU A 192 14.13 -4.89 15.59
C GLU A 192 14.86 -4.18 14.44
N ASN A 193 15.68 -3.17 14.76
CA ASN A 193 16.43 -2.37 13.79
C ASN A 193 15.54 -2.00 12.61
N LEU A 194 14.38 -1.41 12.93
CA LEU A 194 13.41 -0.98 11.93
C LEU A 194 14.13 -0.13 10.88
N SER A 195 13.62 -0.18 9.64
CA SER A 195 14.11 0.67 8.56
C SER A 195 14.13 2.15 8.93
N CYS A 196 13.26 2.56 9.86
CA CYS A 196 13.22 3.90 10.41
C CYS A 196 14.14 4.08 11.64
N GLY A 197 14.84 5.21 11.69
CA GLY A 197 15.63 5.58 12.87
C GLY A 197 14.78 5.68 14.15
N ARG A 198 15.38 5.45 15.33
CA ARG A 198 14.68 5.54 16.63
C ARG A 198 13.93 6.87 16.79
N ASP A 199 14.55 7.98 16.41
CA ASP A 199 13.95 9.31 16.53
C ASP A 199 12.71 9.45 15.62
N THR A 200 12.80 8.97 14.36
CA THR A 200 11.67 8.90 13.43
C THR A 200 10.54 8.03 13.99
N ALA A 201 10.88 6.87 14.54
CA ALA A 201 9.90 5.96 15.13
C ALA A 201 9.14 6.64 16.28
N VAL A 202 9.88 7.24 17.22
CA VAL A 202 9.30 7.91 18.37
C VAL A 202 8.43 9.11 17.97
N ASP A 203 8.90 9.94 17.03
CA ASP A 203 8.13 11.09 16.51
C ASP A 203 6.83 10.61 15.81
N ALA A 204 6.93 9.55 15.00
CA ALA A 204 5.75 8.95 14.38
C ALA A 204 4.77 8.41 15.42
N PHE A 205 5.24 7.78 16.50
CA PHE A 205 4.40 7.30 17.60
C PHE A 205 3.66 8.46 18.27
N ASP A 206 4.38 9.50 18.70
CA ASP A 206 3.81 10.66 19.38
C ASP A 206 2.80 11.38 18.48
N HIS A 207 3.13 11.56 17.20
CA HIS A 207 2.24 12.19 16.21
C HIS A 207 0.98 11.36 15.96
N VAL A 208 1.11 10.04 15.79
CA VAL A 208 -0.03 9.13 15.62
C VAL A 208 -0.93 9.16 16.86
N MET A 209 -0.36 9.06 18.07
CA MET A 209 -1.15 9.09 19.31
C MET A 209 -1.92 10.41 19.44
N SER A 210 -1.27 11.53 19.09
CA SER A 210 -1.90 12.85 19.10
C SER A 210 -3.06 12.94 18.12
N CYS A 211 -2.89 12.47 16.88
CA CYS A 211 -3.94 12.50 15.85
C CYS A 211 -5.14 11.62 16.22
N VAL A 212 -4.89 10.40 16.69
CA VAL A 212 -5.95 9.46 17.04
C VAL A 212 -6.63 9.85 18.36
N GLY A 213 -5.89 10.41 19.33
CA GLY A 213 -6.49 10.97 20.55
C GLY A 213 -7.45 12.14 20.28
N ARG A 214 -7.14 12.99 19.29
CA ARG A 214 -8.08 14.03 18.82
C ARG A 214 -9.30 13.44 18.10
N LEU A 215 -9.13 12.35 17.36
CA LEU A 215 -10.25 11.67 16.70
C LEU A 215 -11.24 11.12 17.74
N GLU A 216 -10.74 10.54 18.82
CA GLU A 216 -11.56 10.00 19.92
C GLU A 216 -12.32 11.11 20.67
N SER A 217 -11.79 12.33 20.73
CA SER A 217 -12.52 13.46 21.34
C SER A 217 -13.59 14.08 20.45
N TRP A 218 -13.64 13.71 19.16
CA TRP A 218 -14.68 14.15 18.21
C TRP A 218 -15.85 13.17 18.11
N ARG A 219 -15.75 11.99 18.73
CA ARG A 219 -16.79 10.95 18.77
C ARG A 219 -17.57 11.00 20.08
#